data_AF-A0AA96QSA6-F1
#
_entry.id   AF-A0AA96QSA6-F1
#
_cell.length_a   1.000
_cell.length_b   1.000
_cell.length_c   1.000
_cell.angle_alpha   90.00
_cell.angle_beta   90.00
_cell.angle_gamma   90.00
#
_symmetry.space_group_name_H-M   'P 1'
#
loop_
_entity.id
_entity.type
_entity.pdbx_description
1 polymer ?
#
loop_
_entity_poly.entity_id
_entity_poly.type
_entity_poly.pdbx_seq_one_letter_code
_entity_poly.pdbx_strand_id
1 'polypeptide(L)' 'MGKVKKKCCRSKPRCKKCPVVALFKARDEARAKALKKLAKQERKKSGKKKDGKAA' A
#
# COMPACT_ATOMS: atom_id res chain seq x y z
N MET A 1 -25.04 -25.35 -8.64
CA MET A 1 -24.42 -24.06 -8.23
C MET A 1 -23.69 -24.24 -6.91
N GLY A 2 -22.36 -24.08 -6.91
CA GLY A 2 -21.46 -24.64 -5.91
C GLY A 2 -21.49 -23.91 -4.55
N LYS A 3 -21.84 -24.65 -3.48
CA LYS A 3 -21.68 -24.22 -2.08
C LYS A 3 -20.25 -23.75 -1.84
N VAL A 4 -20.06 -22.48 -1.47
CA VAL A 4 -18.76 -21.99 -1.01
C VAL A 4 -18.41 -22.76 0.28
N LYS A 5 -17.41 -23.65 0.19
CA LYS A 5 -16.99 -24.51 1.30
C LYS A 5 -16.63 -23.60 2.48
N LYS A 6 -17.33 -23.72 3.63
CA LYS A 6 -17.15 -22.89 4.84
C LYS A 6 -15.69 -22.80 5.34
N LYS A 7 -14.80 -23.68 4.87
CA LYS A 7 -13.37 -23.72 5.20
C LYS A 7 -12.51 -22.63 4.52
N CYS A 8 -12.98 -21.95 3.48
CA CYS A 8 -12.18 -20.93 2.76
C CYS A 8 -11.82 -19.70 3.62
N CYS A 9 -12.68 -19.30 4.56
CA CYS A 9 -12.57 -18.00 5.21
C CYS A 9 -11.54 -17.90 6.35
N ARG A 10 -10.88 -19.02 6.71
CA ARG A 10 -9.94 -19.10 7.86
C ARG A 10 -8.56 -19.67 7.51
N SER A 11 -8.40 -20.32 6.36
CA SER A 11 -7.12 -20.86 5.92
C SER A 11 -6.13 -19.74 5.58
N LYS A 12 -4.88 -19.88 6.05
CA LYS A 12 -3.74 -19.08 5.60
C LYS A 12 -2.84 -19.97 4.72
N PRO A 13 -2.43 -19.52 3.51
CA PRO A 13 -2.76 -18.24 2.88
C PRO A 13 -4.23 -18.19 2.41
N ARG A 14 -4.79 -16.97 2.36
CA ARG A 14 -6.15 -16.77 1.83
C ARG A 14 -6.16 -17.17 0.35
N CYS A 15 -7.20 -17.87 -0.09
CA CYS A 15 -7.30 -18.29 -1.49
C CYS A 15 -7.43 -17.08 -2.43
N LYS A 16 -7.03 -17.23 -3.69
CA LYS A 16 -7.06 -16.14 -4.69
C LYS A 16 -8.46 -15.56 -4.94
N LYS A 17 -9.52 -16.35 -4.69
CA LYS A 17 -10.93 -15.94 -4.82
C LYS A 17 -11.49 -15.30 -3.54
N CYS A 18 -10.71 -15.18 -2.47
CA CYS A 18 -11.18 -14.60 -1.22
C CYS A 18 -11.39 -13.08 -1.39
N PRO A 19 -12.58 -12.53 -1.10
CA PRO A 19 -12.85 -11.10 -1.25
C PRO A 19 -11.91 -10.22 -0.40
N VAL A 20 -11.42 -10.76 0.72
CA VAL A 20 -10.47 -10.07 1.60
C VAL A 20 -9.11 -9.84 0.92
N VAL A 21 -8.72 -10.68 -0.05
CA VAL A 21 -7.48 -10.46 -0.82
C VAL A 21 -7.59 -9.19 -1.67
N ALA A 22 -8.76 -8.92 -2.25
CA ALA A 22 -8.99 -7.69 -2.99
C ALA A 22 -8.89 -6.45 -2.06
N LEU A 23 -9.44 -6.54 -0.86
CA LEU A 23 -9.33 -5.48 0.15
C LEU A 23 -7.88 -5.23 0.58
N PHE A 24 -7.08 -6.28 0.80
CA PHE A 24 -5.67 -6.12 1.14
C PHE A 24 -4.85 -5.48 0.01
N LYS A 25 -5.07 -5.89 -1.24
CA LYS A 25 -4.42 -5.26 -2.39
C LYS A 25 -4.71 -3.77 -2.46
N ALA A 26 -5.97 -3.37 -2.33
CA ALA A 26 -6.36 -1.96 -2.33
C ALA A 26 -5.68 -1.17 -1.20
N ARG A 27 -5.57 -1.76 0.00
CA ARG A 27 -4.86 -1.15 1.14
C ARG A 27 -3.37 -0.99 0.87
N ASP A 28 -2.72 -2.00 0.32
CA ASP A 28 -1.29 -1.98 0.02
C ASP A 28 -0.96 -0.98 -1.10
N GLU A 29 -1.81 -0.87 -2.12
CA GLU A 29 -1.69 0.15 -3.16
C GLU A 29 -1.82 1.58 -2.59
N ALA A 30 -2.79 1.81 -1.71
CA ALA A 30 -2.96 3.09 -1.02
C ALA A 30 -1.72 3.43 -0.18
N ARG A 31 -1.19 2.45 0.56
CA ARG A 31 0.04 2.62 1.35
C ARG A 31 1.25 2.92 0.47
N ALA A 32 1.43 2.19 -0.63
CA ALA A 32 2.52 2.41 -1.56
C ALA A 32 2.48 3.82 -2.17
N LYS A 33 1.29 4.31 -2.53
CA LYS A 33 1.09 5.70 -3.00
C LYS A 33 1.45 6.73 -1.93
N ALA A 34 1.03 6.49 -0.68
CA ALA A 34 1.37 7.37 0.44
C ALA A 34 2.89 7.43 0.68
N LEU A 35 3.56 6.28 0.71
CA LEU A 35 5.02 6.19 0.87
C LEU A 35 5.77 6.89 -0.26
N LYS A 36 5.34 6.72 -1.52
CA LYS A 36 5.93 7.43 -2.66
C LYS A 36 5.75 8.95 -2.57
N LYS A 37 4.58 9.43 -2.11
CA LYS A 37 4.33 10.86 -1.90
C LYS A 37 5.23 11.43 -0.81
N LEU A 38 5.36 10.73 0.32
CA LEU A 38 6.25 11.12 1.41
C LEU A 38 7.70 11.18 0.94
N ALA A 39 8.20 10.13 0.28
CA ALA A 39 9.55 10.11 -0.26
C ALA A 39 9.81 11.25 -1.27
N LYS A 40 8.84 11.61 -2.11
CA LYS A 40 8.95 12.73 -3.06
C LYS A 40 8.95 14.09 -2.34
N GLN A 41 8.17 14.26 -1.27
CA GLN A 41 8.17 15.49 -0.47
C GLN A 41 9.52 15.68 0.24
N GLU A 42 10.08 14.61 0.81
CA GLU A 42 11.38 14.68 1.48
C GLU A 42 12.50 15.03 0.49
N ARG A 43 12.49 14.47 -0.73
CA ARG A 43 13.41 14.88 -1.80
C ARG A 43 13.26 16.34 -2.21
N LYS A 44 12.02 16.86 -2.27
CA LYS A 44 11.77 18.28 -2.58
C LYS A 44 12.25 19.20 -1.45
N LYS A 45 12.04 18.82 -0.19
CA LYS A 45 12.51 19.58 0.98
C LYS A 45 14.02 19.60 1.08
N SER A 46 14.69 18.48 0.81
CA SER A 46 16.16 18.42 0.82
C SER A 46 16.79 19.19 -0.34
N GLY A 47 16.13 19.23 -1.50
CA GLY A 47 16.51 20.13 -2.61
C GLY A 47 16.38 21.61 -2.24
N LYS A 48 15.23 22.02 -1.68
CA LYS A 48 14.94 23.43 -1.33
C LYS A 48 15.75 23.98 -0.15
N LYS A 49 16.39 23.12 0.67
CA LYS A 49 17.28 23.54 1.77
C LYS A 49 18.68 23.94 1.32
N LYS A 50 19.08 23.69 0.06
CA LYS A 50 20.43 24.04 -0.43
C LYS A 50 20.57 25.46 -0.99
N ASP A 51 19.47 26.17 -1.25
CA ASP A 51 19.51 27.50 -1.87
C ASP A 51 19.52 28.67 -0.86
N GLY A 52 19.83 28.41 0.42
CA GLY A 52 19.67 29.39 1.50
C GLY A 52 20.80 29.47 2.54
N LYS A 53 22.04 29.11 2.18
CA LYS A 53 23.20 29.45 3.02
C LYS A 53 24.33 30.03 2.16
N ALA A 54 24.10 31.26 1.70
CA ALA A 54 25.14 32.23 1.41
C ALA A 54 24.95 33.36 2.44
N ALA A 55 25.75 33.32 3.50
CA ALA A 55 25.99 34.43 4.43
C ALA A 55 27.40 34.23 4.98
#